data_AF-A0A0A1U1I1-F1
#
_entry.id   AF-A0A0A1U1I1-F1
#
_cell.length_a   1.000
_cell.length_b   1.000
_cell.length_c   1.000
_cell.angle_alpha   90.00
_cell.angle_beta   90.00
_cell.angle_gamma   90.00
#
_symmetry.space_group_name_H-M   'P 1'
#
loop_
_entity.id
_entity.type
_entity.pdbx_description
1 polymer ?
#
loop_
_entity_poly.entity_id
_entity_poly.type
_entity_poly.pdbx_seq_one_letter_code
_entity_poly.pdbx_strand_id
1 'polypeptide(L)'
;METVSSDPKTESQVYSHSAQLLYKQDTCSNCVECNDTSCIQCAEGYFLKDGRCVPCGADCIECGQDECYVCAHSYHLILKSCMNETTIDTIVICCVIALFVFLLAGFLIVLVPIKVASKCKVALKKYNQSDYSELN
;
A
#
# COMPACT_ATOMS: atom_id res chain seq x y z
N MET A 1 65.61 -13.95 -3.72
CA MET A 1 64.78 -13.10 -4.57
C MET A 1 63.34 -13.32 -4.14
N GLU A 2 62.60 -12.22 -4.01
CA GLU A 2 61.14 -12.20 -3.80
C GLU A 2 60.42 -12.88 -4.99
N THR A 3 59.14 -13.29 -4.92
CA THR A 3 57.99 -12.57 -4.35
C THR A 3 56.89 -13.43 -3.73
N VAL A 4 56.14 -12.77 -2.83
CA VAL A 4 54.85 -13.18 -2.24
C VAL A 4 53.71 -12.42 -2.94
N SER A 5 52.59 -13.10 -3.24
CA SER A 5 51.24 -12.59 -3.60
C SER A 5 50.46 -13.78 -4.21
N SER A 6 49.16 -14.06 -4.03
CA SER A 6 48.04 -13.62 -3.16
C SER A 6 46.91 -14.69 -3.29
N ASP A 7 45.82 -14.79 -2.52
CA ASP A 7 45.33 -14.13 -1.29
C ASP A 7 44.37 -15.13 -0.56
N PRO A 8 44.07 -14.97 0.74
CA PRO A 8 43.31 -15.96 1.50
C PRO A 8 41.79 -15.78 1.36
N LYS A 9 41.07 -16.84 0.95
CA LYS A 9 39.63 -16.97 1.21
C LYS A 9 39.37 -18.17 2.11
N THR A 10 38.85 -17.85 3.29
CA THR A 10 38.65 -18.74 4.42
C THR A 10 37.50 -19.70 4.18
N GLU A 11 37.74 -20.80 3.46
CA GLU A 11 36.83 -21.94 3.45
C GLU A 11 36.95 -22.68 4.79
N SER A 12 36.15 -22.23 5.76
CA SER A 12 36.05 -22.84 7.08
C SER A 12 35.37 -24.21 7.01
N GLN A 13 36.13 -25.23 6.58
CA GLN A 13 35.70 -26.62 6.64
C GLN A 13 35.51 -27.06 8.09
N VAL A 14 34.26 -27.26 8.51
CA VAL A 14 33.93 -27.93 9.76
C VAL A 14 32.84 -28.99 9.49
N TYR A 15 33.31 -30.24 9.44
CA TYR A 15 32.60 -31.53 9.35
C TYR A 15 31.93 -31.97 8.04
N SER A 16 32.70 -32.77 7.31
CA SER A 16 32.21 -33.98 6.64
C SER A 16 31.89 -35.08 7.68
N HIS A 17 30.88 -35.92 7.39
CA HIS A 17 31.03 -37.38 7.35
C HIS A 17 29.73 -38.10 6.91
N SER A 18 29.91 -39.21 6.16
CA SER A 18 28.91 -40.22 5.76
C SER A 18 27.75 -39.78 4.86
N ALA A 19 27.48 -40.62 3.84
CA ALA A 19 26.42 -40.42 2.87
C ALA A 19 25.05 -40.89 3.37
N GLN A 20 23.99 -40.43 2.68
CA GLN A 20 22.59 -40.86 2.80
C GLN A 20 21.87 -40.42 4.09
N LEU A 21 21.26 -39.22 4.06
CA LEU A 21 19.81 -39.00 4.23
C LEU A 21 19.47 -37.52 4.08
N LEU A 22 18.47 -37.23 3.24
CA LEU A 22 17.68 -35.98 3.15
C LEU A 22 18.41 -34.66 2.82
N TYR A 23 17.89 -34.02 1.78
CA TYR A 23 18.04 -32.60 1.42
C TYR A 23 17.95 -31.69 2.66
N LYS A 24 19.11 -31.24 3.19
CA LYS A 24 19.17 -30.19 4.21
C LYS A 24 18.78 -28.87 3.57
N GLN A 25 17.47 -28.64 3.46
CA GLN A 25 16.94 -27.32 3.21
C GLN A 25 17.49 -26.38 4.29
N ASP A 26 17.89 -25.17 3.89
CA ASP A 26 18.57 -24.23 4.76
C ASP A 26 17.58 -23.55 5.73
N THR A 27 17.01 -24.34 6.64
CA THR A 27 15.90 -23.96 7.53
C THR A 27 16.30 -22.91 8.57
N CYS A 28 17.60 -22.66 8.71
CA CYS A 28 18.18 -21.62 9.58
C CYS A 28 18.54 -20.33 8.81
N SER A 29 18.21 -20.24 7.52
CA SER A 29 18.40 -19.01 6.74
C SER A 29 17.49 -17.88 7.26
N ASN A 30 18.04 -16.67 7.39
CA ASN A 30 17.38 -15.48 7.95
C ASN A 30 16.82 -15.67 9.37
N CYS A 31 17.43 -16.55 10.15
CA CYS A 31 17.02 -16.89 11.51
C CYS A 31 18.12 -16.49 12.52
N VAL A 32 17.71 -16.00 13.69
CA VAL A 32 18.56 -15.62 14.83
C VAL A 32 18.80 -16.82 15.76
N GLU A 33 17.79 -17.66 15.97
CA GLU A 33 17.86 -18.84 16.85
C GLU A 33 17.19 -20.05 16.18
N CYS A 34 17.93 -21.16 16.03
CA CYS A 34 17.49 -22.37 15.33
C CYS A 34 17.65 -23.62 16.20
N ASN A 35 16.78 -24.61 16.00
CA ASN A 35 17.08 -26.01 16.34
C ASN A 35 17.44 -26.81 15.07
N ASP A 36 17.68 -28.13 15.22
CA ASP A 36 18.08 -29.04 14.13
C ASP A 36 17.10 -29.08 12.93
N THR A 37 15.86 -28.65 13.12
CA THR A 37 14.75 -28.85 12.16
C THR A 37 13.89 -27.60 11.89
N SER A 38 13.99 -26.54 12.70
CA SER A 38 13.18 -25.33 12.57
C SER A 38 13.86 -24.10 13.16
N CYS A 39 13.59 -22.94 12.59
CA CYS A 39 13.82 -21.66 13.22
C CYS A 39 12.90 -21.47 14.45
N ILE A 40 13.41 -20.80 15.48
CA ILE A 40 12.72 -20.39 16.71
C ILE A 40 12.48 -18.87 16.70
N GLN A 41 13.48 -18.08 16.29
CA GLN A 41 13.38 -16.63 16.20
C GLN A 41 13.95 -16.12 14.86
N CYS A 42 13.16 -15.39 14.08
CA CYS A 42 13.61 -14.82 12.81
C CYS A 42 14.41 -13.52 12.97
N ALA A 43 15.22 -13.20 11.94
CA ALA A 43 15.88 -11.92 11.82
C ALA A 43 14.90 -10.80 11.49
N GLU A 44 15.32 -9.55 11.72
CA GLU A 44 14.59 -8.34 11.34
C GLU A 44 14.22 -8.37 9.83
N GLY A 45 12.99 -7.96 9.50
CA GLY A 45 12.44 -8.08 8.15
C GLY A 45 11.90 -9.47 7.78
N TYR A 46 11.84 -10.41 8.73
CA TYR A 46 11.26 -11.76 8.53
C TYR A 46 10.33 -12.17 9.68
N PHE A 47 9.30 -12.96 9.36
CA PHE A 47 8.40 -13.56 10.35
C PHE A 47 8.48 -15.09 10.34
N LEU A 48 8.18 -15.70 11.48
CA LEU A 48 8.19 -17.16 11.63
C LEU A 48 6.89 -17.76 11.09
N LYS A 49 7.02 -18.66 10.11
CA LYS A 49 5.93 -19.46 9.55
C LYS A 49 6.37 -20.90 9.34
N ASP A 50 5.66 -21.85 9.93
CA ASP A 50 5.90 -23.29 9.79
C ASP A 50 7.37 -23.70 10.07
N GLY A 51 7.98 -23.06 11.08
CA GLY A 51 9.39 -23.29 11.47
C GLY A 51 10.43 -22.67 10.53
N ARG A 52 10.03 -21.75 9.65
CA ARG A 52 10.88 -21.07 8.65
C ARG A 52 10.69 -19.56 8.70
N CYS A 53 11.73 -18.82 8.32
CA CYS A 53 11.62 -17.37 8.18
C CYS A 53 11.15 -16.98 6.78
N VAL A 54 10.02 -16.27 6.73
CA VAL A 54 9.43 -15.73 5.50
C VAL A 54 9.63 -14.22 5.52
N PRO A 55 10.09 -13.59 4.43
CA PRO A 55 10.33 -12.15 4.40
C PRO A 55 9.03 -11.37 4.62
N CYS A 56 9.12 -10.24 5.31
CA CYS A 56 8.06 -9.28 5.42
C CYS A 56 7.73 -8.62 4.06
N GLY A 57 6.56 -7.98 3.99
CA GLY A 57 6.21 -7.11 2.87
C GLY A 57 7.17 -5.93 2.72
N ALA A 58 7.09 -5.25 1.57
CA ALA A 58 7.91 -4.08 1.30
C ALA A 58 7.78 -3.02 2.41
N ASP A 59 8.91 -2.36 2.71
CA ASP A 59 9.01 -1.26 3.67
C ASP A 59 8.58 -1.61 5.11
N CYS A 60 8.51 -2.90 5.45
CA CYS A 60 8.15 -3.43 6.77
C CYS A 60 9.35 -4.12 7.44
N ILE A 61 9.59 -3.77 8.70
CA ILE A 61 10.68 -4.26 9.56
C ILE A 61 10.19 -5.40 10.49
N GLU A 62 9.01 -5.25 11.08
CA GLU A 62 8.38 -6.30 11.89
C GLU A 62 6.97 -6.59 11.35
N CYS A 63 6.69 -7.86 11.03
CA CYS A 63 5.41 -8.28 10.48
C CYS A 63 4.89 -9.58 11.12
N GLY A 64 3.58 -9.79 11.00
CA GLY A 64 2.95 -11.11 11.03
C GLY A 64 2.75 -11.64 9.60
N GLN A 65 1.86 -12.63 9.44
CA GLN A 65 1.63 -13.26 8.14
C GLN A 65 1.11 -12.32 7.06
N ASP A 66 0.15 -11.46 7.42
CA ASP A 66 -0.61 -10.61 6.49
C ASP A 66 -0.65 -9.14 6.98
N GLU A 67 0.19 -8.79 7.98
CA GLU A 67 0.09 -7.55 8.75
C GLU A 67 1.49 -7.00 9.08
N CYS A 68 1.74 -5.71 8.87
CA CYS A 68 2.93 -5.04 9.39
C CYS A 68 2.65 -4.41 10.78
N TYR A 69 3.68 -4.39 11.63
CA TYR A 69 3.67 -3.77 12.96
C TYR A 69 4.71 -2.64 13.09
N VAL A 70 5.87 -2.76 12.44
CA VAL A 70 6.92 -1.73 12.43
C VAL A 70 7.38 -1.47 10.99
N CYS A 71 7.35 -0.22 10.57
CA CYS A 71 7.77 0.20 9.23
C CYS A 71 9.24 0.63 9.17
N ALA A 72 9.80 0.57 7.97
CA ALA A 72 11.11 1.13 7.65
C ALA A 72 11.16 2.65 7.90
N HIS A 73 12.38 3.18 8.06
CA HIS A 73 12.58 4.61 8.23
C HIS A 73 11.96 5.42 7.07
N SER A 74 11.31 6.55 7.37
CA SER A 74 10.49 7.37 6.46
C SER A 74 9.14 6.79 5.99
N TYR A 75 8.71 5.65 6.53
CA TYR A 75 7.37 5.09 6.32
C TYR A 75 6.52 5.14 7.59
N HIS A 76 5.21 5.24 7.39
CA HIS A 76 4.20 5.30 8.43
C HIS A 76 3.26 4.09 8.35
N LEU A 77 2.91 3.54 9.52
CA LEU A 77 1.99 2.42 9.62
C LEU A 77 0.54 2.89 9.48
N ILE A 78 -0.12 2.53 8.38
CA ILE A 78 -1.50 2.90 8.06
C ILE A 78 -2.27 1.64 7.69
N LEU A 79 -3.31 1.31 8.48
CA LEU A 79 -4.12 0.09 8.33
C LEU A 79 -3.26 -1.17 8.09
N LYS A 80 -2.21 -1.36 8.91
CA LYS A 80 -1.27 -2.49 8.88
C LYS A 80 -0.39 -2.58 7.62
N SER A 81 -0.39 -1.55 6.77
CA SER A 81 0.52 -1.36 5.64
C SER A 81 1.50 -0.23 5.93
N CYS A 82 2.69 -0.27 5.34
CA CYS A 82 3.65 0.83 5.39
C CYS A 82 3.48 1.76 4.19
N MET A 83 3.34 3.06 4.45
CA MET A 83 3.14 4.09 3.43
C MET A 83 4.07 5.26 3.67
N ASN A 84 4.68 5.79 2.60
CA ASN A 84 5.53 6.98 2.69
C ASN A 84 4.68 8.27 2.61
N GLU A 85 5.28 9.39 3.03
CA GLU A 85 4.63 10.72 3.03
C GLU A 85 4.03 11.10 1.66
N THR A 86 4.74 10.81 0.56
CA THR A 86 4.31 11.18 -0.80
C THR A 86 3.08 10.39 -1.29
N THR A 87 2.91 9.14 -0.90
CA THR A 87 1.68 8.37 -1.19
C THR A 87 0.49 8.86 -0.38
N ILE A 88 0.72 9.23 0.88
CA ILE A 88 -0.32 9.81 1.76
C ILE A 88 -0.83 11.13 1.17
N ASP A 89 0.06 12.06 0.83
CA ASP A 89 -0.30 13.34 0.20
C ASP A 89 -1.06 13.14 -1.11
N THR A 90 -0.59 12.21 -1.96
CA THR A 90 -1.25 11.89 -3.23
C THR A 90 -2.69 11.42 -3.02
N ILE A 91 -2.94 10.55 -2.02
CA ILE A 91 -4.29 10.08 -1.68
C ILE A 91 -5.15 11.23 -1.17
N VAL A 92 -4.65 12.04 -0.24
CA VAL A 92 -5.39 13.20 0.32
C VAL A 92 -5.76 14.19 -0.77
N ILE A 93 -4.82 14.55 -1.66
CA ILE A 93 -5.06 15.43 -2.80
C ILE A 93 -6.13 14.84 -3.75
N CYS A 94 -6.04 13.54 -4.06
CA CYS A 94 -7.04 12.87 -4.90
C CYS A 94 -8.45 12.88 -4.26
N CYS A 95 -8.55 12.66 -2.95
CA CYS A 95 -9.82 12.75 -2.22
C CYS A 95 -10.40 14.18 -2.27
N VAL A 96 -9.58 15.22 -2.07
CA VAL A 96 -10.03 16.62 -2.14
C VAL A 96 -10.50 16.98 -3.55
N ILE A 97 -9.77 16.58 -4.60
CA ILE A 97 -10.16 16.80 -6.00
C ILE A 97 -11.48 16.09 -6.31
N ALA A 98 -11.62 14.81 -5.91
CA ALA A 98 -12.85 14.05 -6.13
C ALA A 98 -14.06 14.73 -5.46
N LEU A 99 -13.93 15.12 -4.19
CA LEU A 99 -14.98 15.85 -3.46
C LEU A 99 -15.36 17.17 -4.15
N PHE A 100 -14.37 17.94 -4.61
CA PHE A 100 -14.63 19.19 -5.35
C PHE A 100 -15.37 18.94 -6.67
N VAL A 101 -14.98 17.91 -7.43
CA VAL A 101 -15.67 17.50 -8.66
C VAL A 101 -17.13 17.08 -8.37
N PHE A 102 -17.37 16.31 -7.31
CA PHE A 102 -18.75 15.96 -6.90
C PHE A 102 -19.58 17.18 -6.50
N LEU A 103 -19.00 18.14 -5.78
CA LEU A 103 -19.69 19.39 -5.42
C LEU A 103 -20.02 20.24 -6.66
N LEU A 104 -19.09 20.39 -7.61
CA LEU A 104 -19.33 21.10 -8.86
C LEU A 104 -20.39 20.39 -9.72
N ALA A 105 -20.31 19.07 -9.87
CA ALA A 105 -21.29 18.28 -10.61
C ALA A 105 -22.68 18.38 -9.99
N GLY A 106 -22.80 18.20 -8.67
CA GLY A 106 -24.05 18.39 -7.93
C GLY A 106 -24.62 19.79 -8.08
N PHE A 107 -23.78 20.82 -8.01
CA PHE A 107 -24.18 22.21 -8.21
C PHE A 107 -24.72 22.47 -9.63
N LEU A 108 -24.09 21.91 -10.68
CA LEU A 108 -24.60 21.98 -12.05
C LEU A 108 -25.94 21.23 -12.18
N ILE A 109 -26.05 20.02 -11.64
CA ILE A 109 -27.27 19.20 -11.64
C ILE A 109 -28.44 19.92 -10.94
N VAL A 110 -28.17 20.72 -9.91
CA VAL A 110 -29.20 21.51 -9.20
C VAL A 110 -29.50 22.84 -9.90
N LEU A 111 -28.48 23.58 -10.36
CA LEU A 111 -28.69 24.89 -10.97
C LEU A 111 -29.33 24.86 -12.36
N VAL A 112 -29.04 23.83 -13.18
CA VAL A 112 -29.63 23.68 -14.52
C VAL A 112 -31.16 23.62 -14.46
N PRO A 113 -31.81 22.69 -13.71
CA PRO A 113 -33.26 22.64 -13.63
C PRO A 113 -33.87 23.87 -12.97
N ILE A 114 -33.21 24.50 -11.99
CA ILE A 114 -33.68 25.78 -11.40
C ILE A 114 -33.72 26.89 -12.48
N LYS A 115 -32.67 27.01 -13.31
CA LYS A 115 -32.63 27.99 -14.41
C LYS A 115 -33.59 27.67 -15.55
N VAL A 116 -33.87 26.39 -15.82
CA VAL A 116 -34.91 25.99 -16.79
C VAL A 116 -36.30 26.32 -16.25
N ALA A 117 -36.60 25.94 -15.01
CA ALA A 117 -37.88 26.21 -14.36
C ALA A 117 -38.16 27.72 -14.23
N SER A 118 -37.16 28.54 -13.92
CA SER A 118 -37.33 30.01 -13.85
C SER A 118 -37.62 30.61 -15.23
N LYS A 119 -36.95 30.15 -16.30
CA LYS A 119 -37.26 30.55 -17.68
C LYS A 119 -38.68 30.14 -18.10
N CYS A 120 -39.11 28.91 -17.81
CA CYS A 120 -40.49 28.46 -18.07
C CYS A 120 -41.53 29.29 -17.32
N LYS A 121 -41.31 29.62 -16.04
CA LYS A 121 -42.22 30.47 -15.25
C LYS A 121 -42.37 31.87 -15.85
N VAL A 122 -41.29 32.48 -16.36
CA VAL A 122 -41.35 33.79 -17.02
C VAL A 122 -42.06 33.71 -18.38
N ALA A 123 -41.84 32.65 -19.16
CA ALA A 123 -42.52 32.45 -20.44
C ALA A 123 -44.04 32.26 -20.28
N LEU A 124 -44.47 31.41 -19.34
CA LEU A 124 -45.89 31.21 -19.01
C LEU A 124 -46.56 32.51 -18.55
N LYS A 125 -45.86 33.34 -17.76
CA LYS A 125 -46.42 34.62 -17.29
C LYS A 125 -46.63 35.61 -18.45
N LYS A 126 -45.82 35.56 -19.52
CA LYS A 126 -46.06 36.32 -20.75
C LYS A 126 -47.26 35.77 -21.52
N TYR A 127 -47.35 34.45 -21.70
CA TYR A 127 -48.45 33.80 -22.42
C TYR A 127 -49.83 34.13 -21.81
N ASN A 128 -49.99 33.96 -20.50
CA ASN A 128 -51.23 34.31 -19.79
C ASN A 128 -51.58 35.81 -19.84
N GLN A 129 -50.59 36.68 -20.07
CA GLN A 129 -50.80 38.13 -20.11
C GLN A 129 -51.14 38.63 -21.53
N SER A 130 -50.69 37.94 -22.59
CA SER A 130 -51.14 38.19 -23.96
C SER A 130 -52.57 37.70 -24.22
N ASP A 131 -52.94 36.54 -23.66
CA ASP A 131 -54.28 35.94 -23.80
C ASP A 131 -55.37 36.84 -23.19
N TYR A 132 -55.08 37.47 -22.04
CA TYR A 132 -55.98 38.45 -21.40
C TYR A 132 -56.14 39.77 -22.16
N SER A 133 -55.26 40.09 -23.12
CA SER A 133 -55.33 41.34 -23.89
C SER A 133 -56.06 41.24 -25.23
N GLU A 134 -56.49 40.05 -25.65
CA GLU A 134 -57.39 39.88 -26.81
C GLU A 134 -58.87 39.72 -26.41
N LEU A 135 -59.18 39.71 -25.11
CA LEU A 135 -60.54 39.56 -24.57
C LEU A 135 -61.23 40.87 -24.13
N ASN A 136 -60.61 42.04 -24.38
CA ASN A 136 -61.05 43.34 -23.86
C ASN A 136 -60.91 44.46 -24.91
#